data_AF-A0A285Z4X4-F1
#
_entry.id   AF-A0A285Z4X4-F1
#
_cell.length_a   1.000
_cell.length_b   1.000
_cell.length_c   1.000
_cell.angle_alpha   90.00
_cell.angle_beta   90.00
_cell.angle_gamma   90.00
#
_symmetry.space_group_name_H-M   'P 1'
#
loop_
_entity.id
_entity.type
_entity.pdbx_description
1 polymer ?
#
loop_
_entity_poly.entity_id
_entity_poly.type
_entity_poly.pdbx_seq_one_letter_code
_entity_poly.pdbx_strand_id
1 'polypeptide(L)'
;MVHVVEVIAELKADGFINVGRGTQGRVIRAVGEKQFAIEVDDVVKGVGLPSGLFETQEEAKAVLLQFWEECNEALMNEISWTKLR
;
A
#
# COMPACT_ATOMS: atom_id res chain seq x y z
N MET A 1 -19.83 17.71 -5.90
CA MET A 1 -19.70 16.81 -7.08
C MET A 1 -19.19 15.48 -6.56
N VAL A 2 -19.84 14.37 -6.90
CA VAL A 2 -19.48 13.03 -6.41
C VAL A 2 -18.56 12.37 -7.43
N HIS A 3 -17.43 11.84 -6.98
CA HIS A 3 -16.53 11.04 -7.82
C HIS A 3 -16.79 9.57 -7.51
N VAL A 4 -17.15 8.80 -8.54
CA VAL A 4 -17.37 7.35 -8.42
C VAL A 4 -16.10 6.65 -8.85
N VAL A 5 -15.58 5.79 -7.97
CA VAL A 5 -14.43 4.93 -8.24
C VAL A 5 -14.87 3.47 -8.21
N GLU A 6 -14.33 2.66 -9.12
CA GLU A 6 -14.46 1.21 -9.13
C GLU A 6 -13.30 0.60 -8.36
N VAL A 7 -13.60 -0.31 -7.44
CA VAL A 7 -12.59 -1.16 -6.80
C VAL A 7 -12.32 -2.34 -7.72
N ILE A 8 -11.15 -2.34 -8.34
CA ILE A 8 -10.72 -3.34 -9.31
C ILE A 8 -10.12 -4.55 -8.61
N ALA A 9 -9.40 -4.33 -7.52
CA ALA A 9 -8.93 -5.38 -6.62
C ALA A 9 -8.79 -4.86 -5.19
N GLU A 10 -9.06 -5.72 -4.22
CA GLU A 10 -8.74 -5.49 -2.80
C GLU A 10 -7.77 -6.59 -2.35
N LEU A 11 -6.68 -6.18 -1.71
CA LEU A 11 -5.66 -7.05 -1.16
C LEU A 11 -5.51 -6.77 0.33
N LYS A 12 -5.22 -7.82 1.09
CA LYS A 12 -4.91 -7.74 2.51
C LYS A 12 -3.50 -8.22 2.72
N ALA A 13 -2.73 -7.46 3.48
CA ALA A 13 -1.42 -7.87 3.95
C ALA A 13 -1.46 -8.04 5.46
N ASP A 14 -0.90 -9.13 5.95
CA ASP A 14 -0.77 -9.43 7.37
C ASP A 14 0.65 -9.91 7.68
N GLY A 15 0.92 -10.17 8.96
CA GLY A 15 2.23 -10.68 9.38
C GLY A 15 3.36 -9.65 9.44
N PHE A 16 3.07 -8.35 9.33
CA PHE A 16 4.07 -7.29 9.54
C PHE A 16 4.72 -7.42 10.93
N ILE A 17 6.04 -7.38 10.94
CA ILE A 17 6.81 -7.49 12.18
C ILE A 17 6.44 -6.30 13.08
N ASN A 18 6.03 -6.58 14.33
CA ASN A 18 5.63 -5.64 15.39
C ASN A 18 4.25 -4.96 15.35
N VAL A 19 3.48 -5.03 14.27
CA VAL A 19 2.21 -4.27 14.21
C VAL A 19 1.02 -5.10 14.67
N GLY A 20 1.10 -6.44 14.56
CA GLY A 20 0.04 -7.38 14.96
C GLY A 20 -1.32 -7.17 14.28
N ARG A 21 -1.42 -6.17 13.40
CA ARG A 21 -2.58 -5.81 12.61
C ARG A 21 -2.24 -6.02 11.14
N GLY A 22 -3.18 -6.61 10.42
CA GLY A 22 -3.15 -6.57 8.96
C GLY A 22 -3.58 -5.19 8.46
N THR A 23 -3.11 -4.84 7.28
CA THR A 23 -3.54 -3.66 6.53
C THR A 23 -4.21 -4.08 5.23
N GLN A 24 -4.91 -3.14 4.60
CA GLN A 24 -5.57 -3.37 3.32
C GLN A 24 -5.09 -2.34 2.30
N GLY A 25 -5.09 -2.77 1.04
CA GLY A 25 -4.79 -1.93 -0.10
C GLY A 25 -5.74 -2.26 -1.23
N ARG A 26 -6.18 -1.24 -1.96
CA ARG A 26 -7.12 -1.33 -3.07
C ARG A 26 -6.47 -0.78 -4.32
N VAL A 27 -6.68 -1.49 -5.43
CA VAL A 27 -6.48 -0.93 -6.76
C VAL A 27 -7.83 -0.39 -7.21
N ILE A 28 -7.89 0.91 -7.44
CA ILE A 28 -9.09 1.63 -7.83
C ILE A 28 -8.95 2.24 -9.21
N ARG A 29 -10.07 2.58 -9.82
CA ARG A 29 -10.13 3.34 -11.09
C ARG A 29 -11.34 4.24 -11.09
N ALA A 30 -11.17 5.51 -11.44
CA ALA A 30 -12.31 6.40 -11.63
C ALA A 30 -13.18 5.92 -12.81
N VAL A 31 -14.51 5.96 -12.65
CA VAL A 31 -15.43 5.51 -13.71
C VAL A 31 -15.19 6.33 -14.99
N GLY A 32 -14.85 5.64 -16.08
CA GLY A 32 -14.57 6.25 -17.38
C GLY A 32 -13.09 6.58 -17.64
N GLU A 33 -12.22 6.40 -16.65
CA GLU A 33 -10.78 6.52 -16.84
C GLU A 33 -10.13 5.20 -17.27
N LYS A 34 -8.94 5.30 -17.86
CA LYS A 34 -8.15 4.13 -18.29
C LYS A 34 -7.06 3.75 -17.31
N GLN A 35 -6.71 4.66 -16.41
CA GLN A 35 -5.60 4.49 -15.49
C GLN A 35 -6.08 4.01 -14.13
N PHE A 36 -5.20 3.31 -13.42
CA PHE A 36 -5.46 2.75 -12.10
C PHE A 36 -4.72 3.56 -11.05
N ALA A 37 -5.28 3.63 -9.85
CA ALA A 37 -4.64 4.22 -8.68
C ALA A 37 -4.65 3.22 -7.52
N ILE A 38 -3.85 3.50 -6.49
CA ILE A 38 -3.74 2.68 -5.29
C ILE A 38 -4.25 3.49 -4.11
N GLU A 39 -5.06 2.85 -3.27
CA GLU A 39 -5.43 3.35 -1.94
C GLU A 39 -4.95 2.36 -0.89
N VAL A 40 -4.41 2.84 0.21
CA VAL A 40 -3.98 2.02 1.35
C VAL A 40 -4.60 2.54 2.63
N ASP A 41 -4.99 1.64 3.52
CA ASP A 41 -5.66 1.99 4.77
C ASP A 41 -4.65 2.42 5.86
N ASP A 42 -3.42 1.91 5.82
CA ASP A 42 -2.35 2.25 6.77
C ASP A 42 -1.01 2.53 6.07
N VAL A 43 -0.17 3.32 6.76
CA VAL A 43 1.17 3.69 6.29
C VAL A 43 2.17 3.56 7.45
N VAL A 44 3.34 2.98 7.17
CA VAL A 44 4.45 2.95 8.12
C VAL A 44 5.22 4.27 8.07
N LYS A 45 5.52 4.83 9.24
CA LYS A 45 6.27 6.09 9.34
C LYS A 45 7.63 5.96 8.66
N GLY A 46 7.92 6.85 7.71
CA GLY A 46 9.18 6.86 6.98
C GLY A 46 9.15 6.11 5.64
N VAL A 47 8.06 5.40 5.33
CA VAL A 47 7.83 4.80 4.01
C VAL A 47 6.95 5.74 3.18
N GLY A 48 7.34 5.96 1.92
CA GLY A 48 6.59 6.79 0.98
C GLY A 48 5.29 6.13 0.59
N LEU A 49 4.20 6.90 0.51
CA LEU A 49 2.94 6.40 -0.03
C LEU A 49 3.10 6.03 -1.50
N PRO A 50 2.55 4.89 -1.96
CA PRO A 50 2.55 4.56 -3.37
C PRO A 50 1.63 5.54 -4.10
N SER A 51 2.24 6.53 -4.75
CA SER A 51 1.54 7.57 -5.49
C SER A 51 1.80 7.43 -6.98
N GLY A 52 0.74 7.45 -7.79
CA GLY A 52 0.87 7.37 -9.24
C GLY A 52 -0.41 6.91 -9.90
N LEU A 53 -0.47 7.10 -11.21
CA LEU A 53 -1.48 6.52 -12.08
C LEU A 53 -0.79 5.43 -12.91
N PHE A 54 -1.34 4.23 -12.88
CA PHE A 54 -0.79 3.04 -13.51
C PHE A 54 -1.57 2.71 -14.79
N GLU A 55 -0.89 2.16 -15.79
CA GLU A 55 -1.54 1.82 -17.07
C GLU A 55 -2.28 0.48 -16.99
N THR A 56 -1.85 -0.41 -16.10
CA THR A 56 -2.41 -1.75 -15.93
C THR A 56 -2.75 -2.07 -14.48
N GLN A 57 -3.71 -2.97 -14.28
CA GLN A 57 -4.07 -3.46 -12.95
C GLN A 57 -2.89 -4.22 -12.31
N GLU A 58 -2.14 -4.98 -13.11
CA GLU A 58 -1.00 -5.79 -12.67
C GLU A 58 0.14 -4.91 -12.16
N GLU A 59 0.42 -3.80 -12.85
CA GLU A 59 1.40 -2.81 -12.41
C GLU A 59 1.00 -2.19 -11.06
N ALA A 60 -0.25 -1.74 -10.93
CA ALA A 60 -0.75 -1.19 -9.66
C ALA A 60 -0.66 -2.20 -8.51
N LYS A 61 -0.97 -3.48 -8.77
CA LYS A 61 -0.79 -4.56 -7.77
C LYS A 61 0.68 -4.75 -7.39
N ALA A 62 1.58 -4.77 -8.37
CA ALA A 62 3.01 -4.96 -8.12
C ALA A 62 3.58 -3.84 -7.24
N VAL A 63 3.20 -2.58 -7.50
CA VAL A 63 3.62 -1.44 -6.67
C VAL A 63 3.05 -1.53 -5.25
N LEU A 64 1.79 -1.96 -5.08
CA LEU A 64 1.22 -2.17 -3.76
C LEU A 64 1.95 -3.25 -2.96
N LEU A 65 2.33 -4.36 -3.61
CA LEU A 65 3.12 -5.41 -2.97
C LEU A 65 4.51 -4.90 -2.56
N GLN A 66 5.20 -4.19 -3.45
CA GLN A 66 6.51 -3.59 -3.16
C GLN A 66 6.43 -2.61 -1.98
N PHE A 67 5.39 -1.77 -1.92
CA PHE A 67 5.17 -0.85 -0.80
C PHE A 67 5.07 -1.59 0.55
N TRP A 68 4.40 -2.75 0.59
CA TRP A 68 4.32 -3.54 1.81
C TRP A 68 5.64 -4.22 2.18
N GLU A 69 6.45 -4.62 1.22
CA GLU A 69 7.82 -5.09 1.47
C GLU A 69 8.66 -3.97 2.11
N GLU A 70 8.61 -2.76 1.56
CA GLU A 70 9.29 -1.58 2.10
C GLU A 70 8.80 -1.23 3.53
N CYS A 71 7.49 -1.32 3.78
CA CYS A 71 6.91 -1.19 5.12
C CYS A 71 7.48 -2.21 6.10
N ASN A 72 7.60 -3.47 5.69
CA ASN A 72 8.15 -4.52 6.53
C ASN A 72 9.64 -4.28 6.83
N GLU A 73 10.43 -3.87 5.83
CA GLU A 73 11.84 -3.52 6.02
C GLU A 73 12.03 -2.32 6.97
N ALA A 74 11.21 -1.29 6.85
CA ALA A 74 11.26 -0.13 7.73
C ALA A 74 10.98 -0.52 9.19
N LEU A 75 9.97 -1.37 9.43
CA LEU A 75 9.65 -1.90 10.76
C LEU A 75 10.78 -2.77 11.33
N MET A 76 11.44 -3.58 10.50
CA MET A 76 12.62 -4.35 10.91
C MET A 76 13.78 -3.46 11.34
N ASN A 77 14.02 -2.37 10.61
CA ASN A 77 15.09 -1.43 10.92
C ASN A 77 14.81 -0.61 12.19
N GLU A 78 13.55 -0.23 12.46
CA GLU A 78 13.16 0.48 13.69
C GLU A 78 13.46 -0.34 14.96
N ILE A 79 13.36 -1.68 14.89
CA ILE A 79 13.73 -2.59 15.98
C ILE A 79 15.22 -2.51 16.30
N SER A 80 16.07 -2.34 15.28
CA SER A 80 17.52 -2.25 15.44
C SER A 80 17.93 -1.03 16.27
N TRP A 81 17.25 0.11 16.07
CA TRP A 81 17.53 1.34 16.81
C TRP A 81 16.96 1.34 18.23
N THR A 82 15.81 0.70 18.44
CA THR A 82 15.14 0.68 19.75
C THR A 82 15.89 -0.19 20.78
N LYS A 83 16.63 -1.21 20.34
CA LYS A 83 17.46 -2.06 21.23
C LYS A 83 18.78 -1.42 21.68
N LEU A 84 19.13 -0.24 21.19
CA LEU A 84 20.38 0.47 21.51
C LEU A 84 20.20 1.60 22.56
N ARG A 85 19.05 1.67 23.24
CA ARG A 85 18.80 2.61 24.33
C ARG A 85 18.58 1.92 25.67
#